data_AF-A0A351WP90-F1
#
_entry.id   AF-A0A351WP90-F1
#
_cell.length_a   1.000
_cell.length_b   1.000
_cell.length_c   1.000
_cell.angle_alpha   90.00
_cell.angle_beta   90.00
_cell.angle_gamma   90.00
#
_symmetry.space_group_name_H-M   'P 1'
#
loop_
_entity.id
_entity.type
_entity.pdbx_description
1 polymer ?
#
loop_
_entity_poly.entity_id
_entity_poly.type
_entity_poly.pdbx_seq_one_letter_code
_entity_poly.pdbx_strand_id
1 'polypeptide(L)'
;MKLKRKKLDEKIEIQMTPMIDCVFLLLIFFMVSSTFNRQEADISFALPGVAEQSDAVEIPDEQIVEILEDGSVMLNDLKYDSPDHPELPELLKTLIRFKATADANKVPAMITIAPADKVKQQRVVDVLNACSAAKIQNVTFAVEEED
;
A
#
# COMPACT_ATOMS: atom_id res chain seq x y z
N MET A 1 -16.31 79.53 -27.30
CA MET A 1 -17.09 78.30 -27.03
C MET A 1 -16.29 77.42 -26.09
N LYS A 2 -16.76 77.20 -24.85
CA LYS A 2 -16.04 76.42 -23.82
C LYS A 2 -16.56 74.98 -23.84
N LEU A 3 -15.73 74.01 -24.23
CA LEU A 3 -16.06 72.59 -24.15
C LEU A 3 -16.04 72.13 -22.68
N LYS A 4 -17.19 71.70 -22.17
CA LYS A 4 -17.30 71.02 -20.88
C LYS A 4 -16.88 69.56 -21.04
N ARG A 5 -15.77 69.19 -20.41
CA ARG A 5 -15.28 67.81 -20.32
C ARG A 5 -16.18 67.05 -19.34
N LYS A 6 -16.98 66.10 -19.84
CA LYS A 6 -17.83 65.21 -19.01
C LYS A 6 -16.88 64.21 -18.33
N LYS A 7 -16.73 64.28 -17.00
CA LYS A 7 -16.03 63.25 -16.23
C LYS A 7 -16.87 61.96 -16.32
N LEU A 8 -16.30 60.93 -16.93
CA LEU A 8 -16.78 59.56 -16.84
C LEU A 8 -16.31 59.03 -15.49
N ASP A 9 -17.18 59.13 -14.49
CA ASP A 9 -17.07 58.37 -13.25
C ASP A 9 -18.06 57.19 -13.38
N GLU A 10 -17.77 56.27 -14.31
CA GLU A 10 -18.47 54.98 -14.36
C GLU A 10 -17.83 54.10 -13.29
N LYS A 11 -18.52 53.94 -12.16
CA LYS A 11 -18.20 52.90 -11.19
C LYS A 11 -18.25 51.55 -11.93
N ILE A 12 -17.11 50.89 -12.04
CA ILE A 12 -17.03 49.51 -12.53
C ILE A 12 -17.69 48.64 -11.45
N GLU A 13 -18.95 48.27 -11.66
CA GLU A 13 -19.64 47.30 -10.82
C GLU A 13 -19.21 45.88 -11.22
N ILE A 14 -18.57 45.18 -10.29
CA ILE A 14 -18.19 43.79 -10.51
C ILE A 14 -19.46 42.94 -10.52
N GLN A 15 -19.74 42.29 -11.64
CA GLN A 15 -20.87 41.38 -11.75
C GLN A 15 -20.56 40.09 -10.97
N MET A 16 -21.19 39.92 -9.81
CA MET A 16 -20.97 38.77 -8.91
C MET A 16 -21.56 37.46 -9.44
N THR A 17 -22.60 37.53 -10.27
CA THR A 17 -23.32 36.38 -10.83
C THR A 17 -22.39 35.35 -11.52
N PRO A 18 -21.48 35.72 -12.44
CA PRO A 18 -20.53 34.77 -13.04
C PRO A 18 -19.50 34.23 -12.04
N MET A 19 -19.12 35.01 -11.02
CA MET A 19 -18.14 34.56 -10.01
C MET A 19 -18.72 33.48 -9.10
N ILE A 20 -20.01 33.59 -8.76
CA ILE A 20 -20.72 32.60 -7.96
C ILE A 20 -20.77 31.25 -8.70
N ASP A 21 -21.02 31.26 -10.01
CA ASP A 21 -21.04 30.05 -10.83
C ASP A 21 -19.67 29.34 -10.86
N CYS A 22 -18.59 30.09 -11.09
CA CYS A 22 -17.23 29.56 -11.04
C CYS A 22 -16.90 28.90 -9.69
N VAL A 23 -17.26 29.54 -8.56
CA VAL A 23 -17.00 28.97 -7.23
C VAL A 23 -17.88 27.74 -6.96
N PHE A 24 -19.13 27.77 -7.40
CA PHE A 24 -20.06 26.64 -7.23
C PHE A 24 -19.59 25.40 -7.99
N LEU A 25 -19.14 25.56 -9.24
CA LEU A 25 -18.55 24.48 -10.03
C LEU A 25 -17.30 23.89 -9.38
N LEU A 26 -16.45 24.73 -8.78
CA LEU A 26 -15.27 24.27 -8.03
C LEU A 26 -15.67 23.44 -6.80
N LEU A 27 -16.70 23.84 -6.06
CA LEU A 27 -17.17 23.08 -4.89
C LEU A 27 -17.71 21.70 -5.29
N ILE A 28 -18.48 21.60 -6.37
CA ILE A 28 -18.96 20.32 -6.90
C ILE A 28 -17.78 19.46 -7.35
N PHE A 29 -16.82 20.04 -8.07
CA PHE A 29 -15.61 19.34 -8.49
C PHE A 29 -14.84 18.75 -7.31
N PHE A 30 -14.64 19.53 -6.23
CA PHE A 30 -13.97 19.04 -5.03
C PHE A 30 -14.78 18.00 -4.27
N MET A 31 -16.10 18.16 -4.19
CA MET A 31 -16.99 17.20 -3.52
C MET A 31 -16.99 15.83 -4.24
N VAL A 32 -16.94 15.82 -5.57
CA VAL A 32 -16.86 14.58 -6.35
C VAL A 32 -15.45 13.99 -6.29
N SER A 33 -14.42 14.82 -6.42
CA SER A 33 -13.02 14.36 -6.44
C SER A 33 -12.51 13.87 -5.08
N SER A 34 -13.08 14.35 -3.96
CA SER A 34 -12.69 13.90 -2.61
C SER A 34 -13.07 12.44 -2.31
N THR A 35 -14.00 11.86 -3.08
CA THR A 35 -14.38 10.44 -2.93
C THR A 35 -13.36 9.48 -3.55
N PHE A 36 -12.39 9.98 -4.32
CA PHE A 36 -11.39 9.16 -5.00
C PHE A 36 -10.15 8.82 -4.15
N ASN A 37 -10.14 9.18 -2.87
CA ASN A 37 -9.10 8.74 -1.95
C ASN A 37 -9.54 7.44 -1.27
N ARG A 38 -9.52 6.33 -2.02
CA ARG A 38 -9.55 5.01 -1.40
C ARG A 38 -8.31 4.92 -0.51
N GLN A 39 -8.54 4.93 0.80
CA GLN A 39 -7.52 4.65 1.80
C GLN A 39 -6.93 3.26 1.50
N GLU A 40 -5.75 3.18 0.91
CA GLU A 40 -4.93 1.96 0.82
C GLU A 40 -4.28 1.60 2.18
N ALA A 41 -4.84 2.06 3.31
CA ALA A 41 -4.17 2.05 4.60
C ALA A 41 -5.02 1.41 5.70
N ASP A 42 -5.63 0.27 5.40
CA ASP A 42 -6.13 -0.64 6.44
C ASP A 42 -5.63 -2.06 6.21
N ILE A 43 -4.35 -2.17 5.82
CA ILE A 43 -3.59 -3.38 6.12
C ILE A 43 -3.26 -3.23 7.60
N SER A 44 -3.93 -4.03 8.43
CA SER A 44 -3.71 -4.06 9.88
C SER A 44 -2.29 -4.59 10.14
N PHE A 45 -1.30 -3.69 10.12
CA PHE A 45 0.09 -3.99 10.43
C PHE A 45 0.23 -4.11 11.95
N ALA A 46 0.20 -5.32 12.45
CA ALA A 46 0.71 -5.59 13.79
C ALA A 46 2.24 -5.71 13.68
N LEU A 47 2.95 -4.64 14.05
CA LEU A 47 4.37 -4.74 14.37
C LEU A 47 4.49 -5.62 15.63
N PRO A 48 5.13 -6.80 15.59
CA PRO A 48 5.46 -7.50 16.82
C PRO A 48 6.48 -6.63 17.55
N GLY A 49 6.04 -6.05 18.67
CA GLY A 49 6.94 -5.35 19.57
C GLY A 49 8.04 -6.31 20.00
N VAL A 50 9.27 -5.81 20.08
CA VAL A 50 10.45 -6.52 20.57
C VAL A 50 10.12 -7.08 21.97
N ALA A 51 9.68 -8.33 22.01
CA ALA A 51 9.38 -9.02 23.24
C ALA A 51 10.65 -9.73 23.68
N GLU A 52 11.21 -9.28 24.79
CA GLU A 52 12.23 -10.02 25.50
C GLU A 52 11.77 -11.46 25.70
N GLN A 53 12.69 -12.38 25.40
CA GLN A 53 12.52 -13.81 25.41
C GLN A 53 11.99 -14.29 26.77
N SER A 54 10.71 -14.62 26.85
CA SER A 54 10.18 -15.46 27.92
C SER A 54 9.03 -16.31 27.42
N ASP A 55 9.19 -17.60 27.67
CA ASP A 55 8.30 -18.72 27.43
C ASP A 55 8.30 -19.30 26.02
N ALA A 56 8.45 -20.64 25.98
CA ALA A 56 8.29 -21.46 24.79
C ALA A 56 6.83 -21.38 24.34
N VAL A 57 6.49 -20.30 23.64
CA VAL A 57 5.28 -20.17 22.86
C VAL A 57 5.38 -21.21 21.74
N GLU A 58 4.32 -21.97 21.49
CA GLU A 58 4.18 -22.73 20.24
C GLU A 58 4.42 -21.75 19.09
N ILE A 59 5.64 -21.76 18.53
CA ILE A 59 6.04 -20.84 17.48
C ILE A 59 5.06 -21.12 16.34
N PRO A 60 4.15 -20.16 16.02
CA PRO A 60 3.32 -20.32 14.85
C PRO A 60 4.28 -20.48 13.68
N ASP A 61 3.99 -21.41 12.79
CA ASP A 61 4.87 -21.76 11.67
C ASP A 61 5.09 -20.50 10.82
N GLU A 62 6.12 -19.71 11.14
CA GLU A 62 6.40 -18.42 10.52
C GLU A 62 7.27 -18.69 9.30
N GLN A 63 6.81 -18.23 8.14
CA GLN A 63 7.59 -18.36 6.92
C GLN A 63 8.17 -17.02 6.52
N ILE A 64 9.48 -17.03 6.28
CA ILE A 64 10.21 -15.85 5.81
C ILE A 64 10.28 -15.91 4.29
N VAL A 65 9.77 -14.87 3.64
CA VAL A 65 9.87 -14.65 2.21
C VAL A 65 10.96 -13.62 1.97
N GLU A 66 12.09 -14.07 1.45
CA GLU A 66 13.22 -13.22 1.12
C GLU A 66 13.10 -12.72 -0.32
N ILE A 67 13.41 -11.44 -0.53
CA ILE A 67 13.49 -10.84 -1.87
C ILE A 67 14.93 -10.39 -2.08
N LEU A 68 15.64 -11.08 -2.97
CA LEU A 68 17.03 -10.78 -3.29
C LEU A 68 17.15 -9.54 -4.17
N GLU A 69 18.35 -8.94 -4.21
CA GLU A 69 18.64 -7.74 -5.02
C GLU A 69 18.34 -7.93 -6.52
N ASP A 70 18.45 -9.17 -7.04
CA ASP A 70 18.11 -9.50 -8.43
C ASP A 70 16.58 -9.52 -8.68
N GLY A 71 15.78 -9.31 -7.63
CA GLY A 71 14.32 -9.37 -7.64
C GLY A 71 13.79 -10.80 -7.53
N SER A 72 14.63 -11.80 -7.30
CA SER A 72 14.14 -13.16 -7.12
C SER A 72 13.61 -13.38 -5.71
N VAL A 73 12.60 -14.23 -5.61
CA VAL A 73 11.90 -14.51 -4.36
C VAL A 73 12.28 -15.89 -3.85
N MET A 74 12.67 -15.94 -2.58
CA MET A 74 13.02 -17.17 -1.88
C MET A 74 12.10 -17.38 -0.68
N LEU A 75 11.81 -18.63 -0.40
CA LEU A 75 11.04 -19.06 0.76
C LEU A 75 11.66 -20.37 1.26
N ASN A 76 12.16 -20.39 2.49
CA ASN A 76 12.87 -21.54 3.07
C ASN A 76 13.97 -22.10 2.14
N ASP A 77 14.87 -21.23 1.67
CA ASP A 77 15.98 -21.54 0.74
C ASP A 77 15.59 -22.02 -0.66
N LEU A 78 14.29 -22.08 -0.98
CA LEU A 78 13.80 -22.45 -2.31
C LEU A 78 13.46 -21.19 -3.10
N LYS A 79 13.96 -21.12 -4.34
CA LYS A 79 13.67 -20.02 -5.28
C LYS A 79 12.34 -20.29 -5.98
N TYR A 80 11.38 -19.37 -5.84
CA TYR A 80 10.00 -19.63 -6.28
C TYR A 80 9.63 -19.03 -7.63
N ASP A 81 10.19 -17.91 -8.07
CA ASP A 81 9.83 -17.37 -9.38
C ASP A 81 10.91 -16.43 -9.92
N SER A 82 10.98 -16.29 -11.24
CA SER A 82 11.87 -15.32 -11.89
C SER A 82 11.44 -13.88 -11.57
N PRO A 83 12.37 -12.90 -11.54
CA PRO A 83 12.04 -11.48 -11.43
C PRO A 83 11.05 -10.96 -12.50
N ASP A 84 10.96 -11.64 -13.64
CA ASP A 84 10.11 -11.24 -14.79
C ASP A 84 8.63 -11.63 -14.63
N HIS A 85 8.30 -12.46 -13.63
CA HIS A 85 6.93 -12.90 -13.37
C HIS A 85 6.34 -12.17 -12.15
N PRO A 86 5.48 -11.16 -12.36
CA PRO A 86 4.85 -10.41 -11.25
C PRO A 86 3.76 -11.21 -10.54
N GLU A 87 3.17 -12.22 -11.20
CA GLU A 87 2.09 -13.03 -10.62
C GLU A 87 2.55 -14.06 -9.59
N LEU A 88 3.86 -14.34 -9.54
CA LEU A 88 4.49 -15.29 -8.60
C LEU A 88 3.70 -16.61 -8.43
N PRO A 89 3.40 -17.34 -9.52
CA PRO A 89 2.47 -18.48 -9.50
C PRO A 89 2.94 -19.67 -8.65
N GLU A 90 4.25 -19.90 -8.53
CA GLU A 90 4.75 -21.02 -7.71
C GLU A 90 4.75 -20.64 -6.23
N LEU A 91 5.13 -19.40 -5.91
CA LEU A 91 5.00 -18.86 -4.56
C LEU A 91 3.55 -18.92 -4.10
N LEU A 92 2.61 -18.41 -4.90
CA LEU A 92 1.18 -18.40 -4.58
C LEU A 92 0.63 -19.79 -4.25
N LYS A 93 0.96 -20.80 -5.06
CA LYS A 93 0.55 -22.20 -4.79
C LYS A 93 1.09 -22.69 -3.45
N THR A 94 2.32 -22.34 -3.13
CA THR A 94 2.97 -22.72 -1.88
C THR A 94 2.33 -22.03 -0.69
N LEU A 95 2.04 -20.72 -0.81
CA LEU A 95 1.34 -19.95 0.22
C LEU A 95 -0.09 -20.45 0.47
N ILE A 96 -0.82 -20.83 -0.57
CA ILE A 96 -2.16 -21.45 -0.43
C ILE A 96 -2.09 -22.76 0.35
N ARG A 97 -1.10 -23.62 0.03
CA ARG A 97 -0.89 -24.89 0.75
C ARG A 97 -0.54 -24.63 2.21
N PHE A 98 0.36 -23.69 2.46
CA PHE A 98 0.76 -23.27 3.80
C PHE A 98 -0.45 -22.76 4.60
N LYS A 99 -1.26 -21.87 4.03
CA LYS A 99 -2.49 -21.38 4.66
C LYS A 99 -3.47 -22.51 5.01
N ALA A 100 -3.64 -23.48 4.11
CA ALA A 100 -4.52 -24.63 4.36
C ALA A 100 -4.01 -25.51 5.51
N THR A 101 -2.68 -25.70 5.62
CA THR A 101 -2.06 -26.42 6.74
C THR A 101 -2.23 -25.67 8.06
N ALA A 102 -1.99 -24.36 8.06
CA ALA A 102 -2.19 -23.50 9.23
C ALA A 102 -3.65 -23.53 9.71
N ASP A 103 -4.61 -23.44 8.80
CA ASP A 103 -6.05 -23.54 9.10
C ASP A 103 -6.43 -24.91 9.69
N ALA A 104 -5.88 -25.99 9.15
CA ALA A 104 -6.11 -27.35 9.66
C ALA A 104 -5.59 -27.52 11.09
N ASN A 105 -4.44 -26.90 11.39
CA ASN A 105 -3.83 -26.91 12.72
C ASN A 105 -4.42 -25.85 13.67
N LYS A 106 -5.35 -25.01 13.19
CA LYS A 106 -5.93 -23.86 13.93
C LYS A 106 -4.88 -22.85 14.43
N VAL A 107 -3.77 -22.74 13.70
CA VAL A 107 -2.68 -21.80 13.97
C VAL A 107 -2.75 -20.66 12.94
N PRO A 108 -2.51 -19.40 13.32
CA PRO A 108 -2.42 -18.31 12.34
C PRO A 108 -1.24 -18.52 11.38
N ALA A 109 -1.50 -18.43 10.08
CA ALA A 109 -0.44 -18.36 9.07
C ALA A 109 0.25 -16.99 9.14
N MET A 110 1.52 -16.96 9.52
CA MET A 110 2.32 -15.73 9.61
C MET A 110 3.40 -15.73 8.52
N ILE A 111 3.52 -14.61 7.81
CA ILE A 111 4.57 -14.40 6.80
C ILE A 111 5.35 -13.14 7.13
N THR A 112 6.67 -13.26 7.17
CA THR A 112 7.56 -12.11 7.23
C THR A 112 8.23 -11.90 5.88
N ILE A 113 8.09 -10.69 5.32
CA ILE A 113 8.73 -10.29 4.07
C ILE A 113 10.05 -9.60 4.40
N ALA A 114 11.15 -10.13 3.89
CA ALA A 114 12.50 -9.62 4.06
C ALA A 114 13.07 -9.17 2.70
N PRO A 115 12.84 -7.90 2.29
CA PRO A 115 13.45 -7.36 1.08
C PRO A 115 14.92 -6.99 1.34
N ALA A 116 15.79 -7.20 0.35
CA ALA A 116 17.14 -6.63 0.36
C ALA A 116 17.12 -5.12 0.07
N ASP A 117 18.13 -4.41 0.56
CA ASP A 117 18.36 -2.95 0.43
C ASP A 117 17.94 -2.32 -0.91
N LYS A 118 18.28 -2.98 -2.02
CA LYS A 118 18.17 -2.42 -3.39
C LYS A 118 17.05 -3.02 -4.22
N VAL A 119 16.08 -3.66 -3.58
CA VAL A 119 14.92 -4.26 -4.26
C VAL A 119 13.98 -3.18 -4.79
N LYS A 120 13.46 -3.40 -6.01
CA LYS A 120 12.40 -2.55 -6.56
C LYS A 120 11.14 -2.68 -5.72
N GLN A 121 10.57 -1.55 -5.27
CA GLN A 121 9.34 -1.53 -4.48
C GLN A 121 8.18 -2.32 -5.12
N GLN A 122 8.09 -2.32 -6.45
CA GLN A 122 7.10 -3.14 -7.18
C GLN A 122 7.20 -4.62 -6.83
N ARG A 123 8.41 -5.15 -6.63
CA ARG A 123 8.60 -6.57 -6.33
C ARG A 123 8.07 -6.94 -4.94
N VAL A 124 8.20 -6.03 -3.98
CA VAL A 124 7.60 -6.18 -2.65
C VAL A 124 6.07 -6.21 -2.76
N VAL A 125 5.50 -5.33 -3.59
CA VAL A 125 4.06 -5.30 -3.86
C VAL A 125 3.59 -6.59 -4.55
N ASP A 126 4.37 -7.15 -5.46
CA ASP A 126 4.06 -8.45 -6.09
C ASP A 126 3.97 -9.58 -5.06
N VAL A 127 4.91 -9.64 -4.11
CA VAL A 127 4.91 -10.61 -2.99
C VAL A 127 3.72 -10.38 -2.07
N LEU A 128 3.41 -9.12 -1.73
CA LEU A 128 2.21 -8.77 -0.95
C LEU A 128 0.93 -9.21 -1.66
N ASN A 129 0.83 -9.01 -2.97
CA ASN A 129 -0.31 -9.45 -3.77
C ASN A 129 -0.45 -10.97 -3.75
N ALA A 130 0.65 -11.72 -3.81
CA ALA A 130 0.64 -13.18 -3.67
C ALA A 130 0.14 -13.62 -2.28
N CYS A 131 0.59 -12.95 -1.21
CA CYS A 131 0.12 -13.23 0.16
C CYS A 131 -1.38 -12.94 0.33
N SER A 132 -1.84 -11.81 -0.22
CA SER A 132 -3.24 -11.41 -0.22
C SER A 132 -4.12 -12.37 -1.03
N ALA A 133 -3.67 -12.80 -2.20
CA ALA A 133 -4.33 -13.81 -3.03
C ALA A 133 -4.43 -15.17 -2.32
N ALA A 134 -3.44 -15.52 -1.49
CA ALA A 134 -3.45 -16.69 -0.62
C ALA A 134 -4.33 -16.52 0.65
N LYS A 135 -4.95 -15.34 0.85
CA LYS A 135 -5.77 -14.98 2.02
C LYS A 135 -5.02 -15.02 3.35
N ILE A 136 -3.73 -14.68 3.32
CA ILE A 136 -2.88 -14.56 4.51
C ILE A 136 -2.97 -13.11 5.00
N GLN A 137 -3.44 -12.92 6.23
CA GLN A 137 -3.68 -11.59 6.80
C GLN A 137 -2.53 -11.11 7.69
N ASN A 138 -1.80 -12.04 8.30
CA ASN A 138 -0.70 -11.73 9.20
C ASN A 138 0.59 -11.66 8.39
N VAL A 139 0.81 -10.50 7.76
CA VAL A 139 2.02 -10.22 6.99
C VAL A 139 2.82 -9.12 7.70
N THR A 140 4.07 -9.43 8.03
CA THR A 140 5.04 -8.55 8.70
C THR A 140 6.22 -8.26 7.79
N PHE A 141 6.96 -7.19 8.09
CA PHE A 141 8.20 -6.87 7.41
C PHE A 141 9.37 -7.10 8.36
N ALA A 142 10.44 -7.72 7.86
CA ALA A 142 11.68 -7.79 8.60
C ALA A 142 12.24 -6.37 8.78
N VAL A 143 12.67 -6.05 10.00
CA VAL A 143 13.40 -4.82 10.29
C VAL A 143 14.88 -5.14 10.11
N GLU A 144 15.55 -4.44 9.20
CA GLU A 144 17.01 -4.47 9.13
C GLU A 144 17.56 -3.79 10.38
N GLU A 145 18.37 -4.51 11.16
CA GLU A 145 19.20 -3.89 12.19
C GLU A 145 20.30 -3.09 11.46
N GLU A 146 20.22 -1.76 11.52
CA GLU A 146 21.36 -0.89 11.17
C GLU A 146 22.47 -1.15 12.19
N ASP A 147 23.48 -1.94 11.81
CA ASP A 147 24.78 -2.03 12.51
C ASP A 147 25.60 -0.73 12.38
#